data_AF-A0A962K757-F1
#
_entry.id   AF-A0A962K757-F1
#
_cell.length_a   1.000
_cell.length_b   1.000
_cell.length_c   1.000
_cell.angle_alpha   90.00
_cell.angle_beta   90.00
_cell.angle_gamma   90.00
#
_symmetry.space_group_name_H-M   'P 1'
#
loop_
_entity.id
_entity.type
_entity.pdbx_description
1 polymer ?
#
loop_
_entity_poly.entity_id
_entity_poly.type
_entity_poly.pdbx_seq_one_letter_code
_entity_poly.pdbx_strand_id
1 'polypeptide(L)'
;LGNPCGKPGDRVMQQAIVQQAVALFESATHSRTTVRAPFEWSEDQSWRDKYARVDDSNRDSLRHKGELRRQQQAQAKTAGDARSPMID
;
A
#
# COMPACT_ATOMS: atom_id res chain seq x y z
N LEU A 1 -0.18 0.47 6.45
CA LEU A 1 -0.69 1.58 5.61
C LEU A 1 -0.02 1.46 4.26
N GLY A 2 -0.82 1.25 3.21
CA GLY A 2 -0.38 1.05 1.83
C GLY A 2 0.34 2.29 1.28
N ASN A 3 0.93 2.11 0.10
CA ASN A 3 1.81 3.08 -0.57
C ASN A 3 1.42 4.55 -0.35
N PRO A 4 2.39 5.45 -0.16
CA PRO A 4 2.13 6.87 0.05
C PRO A 4 1.35 7.48 -1.12
N CYS A 5 0.56 8.51 -0.82
CA CYS A 5 -0.25 9.26 -1.76
C CYS A 5 0.66 10.15 -2.65
N GLY A 6 1.38 9.55 -3.60
CA GLY A 6 2.43 10.22 -4.37
C GLY A 6 3.84 10.02 -3.79
N LYS A 7 4.84 10.68 -4.38
CA LYS A 7 6.26 10.47 -4.02
C LYS A 7 6.51 10.78 -2.53
N PRO A 8 7.34 10.00 -1.82
CA PRO A 8 7.66 10.29 -0.43
C PRO A 8 8.28 11.68 -0.28
N GLY A 9 7.80 12.46 0.68
CA GLY A 9 8.28 13.82 0.95
C GLY A 9 7.80 14.91 -0.02
N ASP A 10 7.21 14.57 -1.16
CA ASP A 10 6.67 15.55 -2.10
C ASP A 10 5.28 16.04 -1.65
N ARG A 11 5.28 17.03 -0.76
CA ARG A 11 4.05 17.57 -0.15
C ARG A 11 3.13 18.24 -1.18
N VAL A 12 3.69 18.82 -2.24
CA VAL A 12 2.91 19.49 -3.29
C VAL A 12 2.15 18.45 -4.10
N MET A 13 2.82 17.39 -4.55
CA MET A 13 2.18 16.27 -5.23
C MET A 13 1.12 15.61 -4.33
N GLN A 14 1.46 15.34 -3.07
CA GLN A 14 0.55 14.72 -2.12
C GLN A 14 -0.73 15.55 -1.92
N GLN A 15 -0.59 16.86 -1.73
CA GLN A 15 -1.74 17.76 -1.58
C GLN A 15 -2.60 17.79 -2.85
N ALA A 16 -1.98 17.86 -4.03
CA ALA A 16 -2.71 17.89 -5.29
C ALA A 16 -3.50 16.59 -5.54
N ILE A 17 -2.94 15.42 -5.21
CA ILE A 17 -3.65 14.14 -5.32
C ILE A 17 -4.86 14.11 -4.37
N VAL A 18 -4.71 14.59 -3.12
CA VAL A 18 -5.82 14.64 -2.17
C VAL A 18 -6.93 15.57 -2.66
N GLN A 19 -6.58 16.76 -3.17
CA GLN A 19 -7.57 17.68 -3.75
C GLN A 19 -8.32 17.04 -4.93
N GLN A 20 -7.61 16.33 -5.81
CA GLN A 20 -8.25 15.61 -6.92
C GLN A 20 -9.20 14.51 -6.44
N ALA A 21 -8.83 13.79 -5.38
CA ALA A 21 -9.69 12.75 -4.81
C ALA A 21 -10.98 13.33 -4.22
N VAL A 22 -10.90 14.47 -3.53
CA VAL A 22 -12.10 15.16 -3.00
C VAL A 22 -12.97 15.67 -4.14
N ALA A 23 -12.39 16.31 -5.16
CA ALA A 23 -13.14 16.77 -6.33
C ALA A 23 -13.81 15.62 -7.09
N LEU A 24 -13.14 14.46 -7.21
CA LEU A 24 -13.74 13.26 -7.79
C LEU A 24 -14.91 12.75 -6.95
N PHE A 25 -14.78 12.73 -5.63
CA PHE A 25 -15.85 12.32 -4.73
C PHE A 25 -17.09 13.20 -4.87
N GLU A 26 -16.92 14.52 -4.97
CA GLU A 26 -18.02 15.48 -5.14
C GLU A 26 -18.71 15.37 -6.52
N SER A 27 -17.96 15.07 -7.57
CA SER A 27 -18.45 15.10 -8.96
C SER A 27 -18.87 13.73 -9.53
N ALA A 28 -18.48 12.62 -8.88
CA ALA A 28 -18.80 11.28 -9.36
C ALA A 28 -20.30 11.00 -9.32
N THR A 29 -20.89 10.72 -10.49
CA THR A 29 -22.32 10.38 -10.62
C THR A 29 -22.61 8.88 -10.50
N HIS A 30 -21.57 8.05 -10.58
CA HIS A 30 -21.69 6.59 -10.56
C HIS A 30 -20.71 5.97 -9.55
N SER A 31 -21.13 4.84 -8.97
CA SER A 31 -20.25 4.05 -8.10
C SER A 31 -18.98 3.61 -8.86
N ARG A 32 -17.86 3.51 -8.14
CA ARG A 32 -16.55 3.05 -8.68
C ARG A 32 -15.97 3.93 -9.80
N THR A 33 -16.41 5.19 -9.91
CA THR A 33 -15.77 6.15 -10.81
C THR A 33 -14.29 6.29 -10.45
N THR A 34 -13.41 6.15 -11.43
CA THR A 34 -11.95 6.20 -11.23
C THR A 34 -11.34 7.23 -12.16
N VAL A 35 -10.45 8.07 -11.62
CA VAL A 35 -9.64 9.02 -12.40
C VAL A 35 -8.18 8.79 -12.10
N ARG A 36 -7.34 8.84 -13.14
CA ARG A 36 -5.89 8.73 -13.01
C ARG A 36 -5.31 10.09 -12.64
N ALA A 37 -4.50 10.14 -11.58
CA ALA A 37 -3.77 11.33 -11.21
C ALA A 37 -2.69 11.67 -12.27
N PRO A 38 -2.48 12.95 -12.61
CA PRO A 38 -1.57 13.38 -13.67
C PRO A 38 -0.10 13.42 -13.19
N PHE A 39 0.32 12.45 -12.37
CA PHE A 39 1.66 12.41 -11.80
C PHE A 39 2.40 11.14 -12.21
N GLU A 40 3.68 11.30 -12.50
CA GLU A 40 4.60 10.20 -12.77
C GLU A 40 5.53 9.98 -11.57
N TRP A 41 5.68 8.71 -11.18
CA TRP A 41 6.50 8.33 -10.03
C TRP A 41 8.01 8.53 -10.27
N SER A 42 8.49 8.13 -11.44
CA SER A 42 9.86 8.34 -11.89
C SER A 42 9.87 8.24 -13.41
N GLU A 43 10.63 9.10 -14.08
CA GLU A 43 10.75 9.10 -15.55
C GLU A 43 11.38 7.79 -16.04
N ASP A 44 12.42 7.31 -15.35
CA ASP A 44 13.17 6.11 -15.71
C ASP A 44 12.43 4.78 -15.47
N GLN A 45 11.32 4.83 -14.74
CA GLN A 45 10.50 3.67 -14.32
C GLN A 45 11.27 2.52 -13.63
N SER A 46 12.54 2.72 -13.23
CA SER A 46 13.44 1.67 -12.69
C SER A 46 12.96 1.12 -11.34
N TRP A 47 12.09 1.86 -10.67
CA TRP A 47 11.43 1.44 -9.44
C TRP A 47 10.62 0.15 -9.63
N ARG A 48 10.08 -0.10 -10.84
CA ARG A 48 9.26 -1.29 -11.13
C ARG A 48 10.04 -2.58 -10.96
N ASP A 49 11.30 -2.58 -11.37
CA ASP A 49 12.17 -3.76 -11.29
C ASP A 49 12.52 -4.11 -9.84
N LYS A 50 12.50 -3.10 -8.95
CA LYS A 50 12.82 -3.25 -7.53
C LYS A 50 11.58 -3.52 -6.68
N TYR A 51 10.42 -3.00 -7.09
CA TYR A 51 9.19 -3.09 -6.32
C TYR A 51 8.68 -4.52 -6.23
N ALA A 52 8.52 -5.01 -5.00
CA ALA A 52 8.07 -6.39 -4.72
C ALA A 52 8.86 -7.48 -5.49
N ARG A 53 10.13 -7.21 -5.79
CA ARG A 53 10.99 -8.12 -6.57
C ARG A 53 11.15 -9.46 -5.85
N VAL A 54 10.83 -10.54 -6.55
CA VAL A 54 11.09 -11.92 -6.11
C VAL A 54 11.82 -12.66 -7.21
N ASP A 55 13.01 -13.18 -6.88
CA ASP A 55 13.84 -13.94 -7.80
C ASP A 55 14.67 -14.96 -7.02
N ASP A 56 15.54 -15.69 -7.73
CA ASP A 56 16.30 -16.78 -7.11
C ASP A 56 17.29 -16.29 -6.05
N SER A 57 17.69 -15.01 -6.10
CA SER A 57 18.56 -14.41 -5.09
C SER A 57 17.88 -14.26 -3.71
N ASN A 58 16.54 -14.18 -3.66
CA ASN A 58 15.81 -13.83 -2.43
C ASN A 58 14.66 -14.78 -2.05
N ARG A 59 14.28 -15.70 -2.94
CA ARG A 59 13.11 -16.60 -2.79
C ARG A 59 13.10 -17.36 -1.47
N ASP A 60 14.22 -17.98 -1.11
CA ASP A 60 14.31 -18.83 0.09
C ASP A 60 14.22 -18.01 1.37
N SER A 61 14.88 -16.84 1.41
CA SER A 61 14.78 -15.91 2.53
C SER A 61 13.36 -15.40 2.73
N LEU A 62 12.68 -15.04 1.64
CA LEU A 62 11.29 -14.58 1.68
C LEU A 62 10.33 -15.70 2.11
N ARG A 63 10.55 -16.95 1.66
CA ARG A 63 9.80 -18.12 2.12
C ARG A 63 9.90 -18.28 3.63
N HIS A 64 11.12 -18.28 4.16
CA HIS A 64 11.36 -18.42 5.59
C HIS A 64 10.72 -17.30 6.42
N LYS A 65 10.86 -16.03 5.99
CA LYS A 65 10.17 -14.89 6.63
C LYS A 65 8.65 -15.07 6.63
N GLY A 66 8.09 -15.59 5.53
CA GLY A 66 6.68 -15.91 5.42
C GLY A 66 6.22 -16.99 6.40
N GLU A 67 7.02 -18.03 6.60
CA GLU A 67 6.76 -19.10 7.57
C GLU A 67 6.76 -18.57 9.01
N LEU A 68 7.80 -17.81 9.39
CA LEU A 68 7.89 -17.18 10.71
C LEU A 68 6.68 -16.29 11.01
N ARG A 69 6.28 -15.45 10.05
CA ARG A 69 5.10 -14.59 10.19
C ARG A 69 3.83 -15.41 10.43
N ARG A 70 3.64 -16.53 9.72
CA ARG A 70 2.46 -17.41 9.92
C ARG A 70 2.47 -18.05 11.31
N GLN A 71 3.64 -18.48 11.80
CA GLN A 71 3.78 -19.02 13.16
C GLN A 71 3.43 -17.96 14.21
N GLN A 72 3.95 -16.74 14.08
CA GLN A 72 3.63 -15.62 14.97
C GLN A 72 2.13 -15.30 14.96
N GLN A 73 1.50 -15.26 13.78
CA GLN A 73 0.06 -15.03 13.66
C GLN A 73 -0.77 -16.15 14.30
N ALA A 74 -0.34 -17.41 14.20
CA ALA A 74 -0.99 -18.53 14.87
C ALA A 74 -0.85 -18.43 16.40
N GLN A 75 0.35 -18.10 16.90
CA GLN A 75 0.59 -17.90 18.33
C GLN A 75 -0.25 -16.75 18.89
N ALA A 76 -0.28 -15.59 18.24
CA ALA A 76 -1.10 -14.45 18.65
C ALA A 76 -2.60 -14.81 18.70
N LYS A 77 -3.08 -15.57 17.71
CA LYS A 77 -4.47 -16.06 17.68
C LYS A 77 -4.77 -16.99 18.85
N THR A 78 -3.85 -17.89 19.20
CA THR A 78 -4.02 -18.85 20.32
C THR A 78 -3.89 -18.16 21.68
N ALA A 79 -3.00 -17.18 21.81
CA ALA A 79 -2.78 -16.40 23.02
C ALA A 79 -3.97 -15.51 23.40
N GLY A 80 -4.96 -15.37 22.51
CA GLY A 80 -6.13 -14.53 22.75
C GLY A 80 -5.80 -13.05 22.76
N ASP A 81 -4.68 -12.63 22.16
CA ASP A 81 -4.38 -11.22 21.93
C ASP A 81 -5.53 -10.65 21.10
N ALA A 82 -6.43 -9.96 21.80
CA ALA A 82 -7.65 -9.42 21.23
C ALA A 82 -7.23 -8.51 20.08
N ARG A 83 -7.85 -8.71 18.91
CA ARG A 83 -7.93 -7.62 17.94
C ARG A 83 -8.44 -6.42 18.73
N SER A 84 -7.75 -5.27 18.65
CA SER A 84 -8.21 -4.03 19.28
C SER A 84 -9.71 -3.93 19.07
N PRO A 85 -10.51 -3.75 20.15
CA PRO A 85 -11.95 -3.69 20.01
C PRO A 85 -12.28 -2.64 18.96
N MET A 86 -13.13 -3.03 18.01
CA MET A 86 -13.71 -2.08 17.07
C MET A 86 -14.42 -1.04 17.94
N ILE A 87 -14.01 0.22 17.83
CA ILE A 87 -14.69 1.31 18.53
C ILE A 87 -16.08 1.39 17.88
N ASP A 88 -17.12 1.05 18.65
CA ASP A 88 -18.52 1.22 18.27
C ASP A 88 -18.92 2.71 18.25
#